data_AF-A0AAW0GIR7-F1
#
_entry.id   AF-A0AAW0GIR7-F1
#
_cell.length_a   1.000
_cell.length_b   1.000
_cell.length_c   1.000
_cell.angle_alpha   90.00
_cell.angle_beta   90.00
_cell.angle_gamma   90.00
#
_symmetry.space_group_name_H-M   'P 1'
#
loop_
_entity.id
_entity.type
_entity.pdbx_description
1 polymer ?
#
loop_
_entity_poly.entity_id
_entity_poly.type
_entity_poly.pdbx_seq_one_letter_code
_entity_poly.pdbx_strand_id
1 'polypeptide(L)'
;MCHDVDKVYLPMESLGKCHVCKERPGDKLCSACGERSYCSAECQKVDWKQHKAECGQTDRISLEQFYPFLSWMYASSHYMMPIKPPHPAFTSTIVNNANPDVPAIEFPDGWCARLLMLDDTRPMDPITQPDPTTWFPLAQSAKVASKLFRRIVYSGYLLPILTSVATAILTEMYTTTSGVDAPDDRRIRLRYRSMPISDFGIAAGSVRVTSQDRLAFMKKSDGRITRGQDPDDHYWLYFTTAKGEEVILECGMFPFNMCEVVDTDPYVPLSMPTYPQSDVRIGFAPSFLIERVIRKNTPTLHTERKRLSMLRNPGLQNAVKAFAQAYRDQGDSGIPLSDANTKPFYDYMEAISGRSLNSVEKSVYRRLTPVHCFSMHYILCHQEWRNFPKEPQLGIEGDPGELDYFDDAEAWNKQHKKWKKIQKDAKKDSG
;
A
#
# COMPACT_ATOMS: atom_id res chain seq x y z
N MET A 1 3.69 -9.04 26.10
CA MET A 1 2.40 -9.59 26.57
C MET A 1 1.48 -9.64 25.36
N CYS A 2 1.30 -10.81 24.73
CA CYS A 2 0.49 -10.94 23.51
C CYS A 2 -0.34 -12.25 23.56
N HIS A 3 -1.62 -12.12 23.20
CA HIS A 3 -2.81 -12.91 23.58
C HIS A 3 -3.12 -14.11 22.70
N ASP A 4 -3.78 -15.16 23.17
CA ASP A 4 -4.21 -16.33 22.35
C ASP A 4 -4.67 -15.97 20.91
N VAL A 5 -3.96 -16.47 19.88
CA VAL A 5 -4.22 -16.19 18.44
C VAL A 5 -5.23 -17.16 17.84
N ASP A 6 -6.07 -17.78 18.66
CA ASP A 6 -6.86 -18.92 18.19
C ASP A 6 -7.87 -18.54 17.09
N LYS A 7 -8.17 -17.24 16.93
CA LYS A 7 -9.21 -16.77 16.01
C LYS A 7 -8.86 -15.45 15.31
N VAL A 8 -9.02 -15.45 13.99
CA VAL A 8 -9.14 -14.23 13.20
C VAL A 8 -10.55 -13.69 13.40
N TYR A 9 -10.65 -12.44 13.85
CA TYR A 9 -11.94 -11.79 14.12
C TYR A 9 -12.36 -10.97 12.91
N LEU A 10 -13.30 -11.52 12.16
CA LEU A 10 -13.82 -10.87 10.98
C LEU A 10 -14.88 -9.82 11.37
N PRO A 11 -14.75 -8.57 10.93
CA PRO A 11 -15.81 -7.58 11.07
C PRO A 11 -17.10 -8.03 10.38
N MET A 12 -18.19 -7.32 10.64
CA MET A 12 -19.43 -7.52 9.88
C MET A 12 -19.21 -7.16 8.41
N GLU A 13 -19.57 -8.05 7.48
CA GLU A 13 -19.38 -7.85 6.04
C GLU A 13 -20.24 -6.71 5.49
N SER A 14 -21.51 -6.69 5.89
CA SER A 14 -22.48 -5.67 5.51
C SER A 14 -23.42 -5.33 6.67
N LEU A 15 -23.92 -4.09 6.70
CA LEU A 15 -24.94 -3.69 7.67
C LEU A 15 -26.24 -4.48 7.44
N GLY A 16 -26.47 -5.49 8.26
CA GLY A 16 -27.71 -6.28 8.25
C GLY A 16 -28.90 -5.56 8.89
N LYS A 17 -29.93 -6.33 9.24
CA LYS A 17 -31.07 -5.81 10.01
C LYS A 17 -30.68 -5.52 11.46
N CYS A 18 -31.42 -4.64 12.12
CA CYS A 18 -31.23 -4.32 13.54
C CYS A 18 -31.20 -5.58 14.39
N HIS A 19 -30.22 -5.69 15.29
CA HIS A 19 -30.06 -6.85 16.17
C HIS A 19 -31.25 -7.07 17.11
N VAL A 20 -32.00 -6.01 17.46
CA VAL A 20 -33.15 -6.10 18.38
C VAL A 20 -34.47 -6.29 17.63
N CYS A 21 -34.90 -5.31 16.84
CA CYS A 21 -36.24 -5.38 16.24
C CYS A 21 -36.29 -6.29 15.00
N LYS A 22 -35.15 -6.65 14.39
CA LYS A 22 -35.05 -7.51 13.18
C LYS A 22 -35.83 -7.02 11.94
N GLU A 23 -36.51 -5.88 12.02
CA GLU A 23 -37.34 -5.33 10.94
C GLU A 23 -36.61 -4.25 10.13
N ARG A 24 -36.01 -3.28 10.82
CA ARG A 24 -35.38 -2.11 10.19
C ARG A 24 -33.90 -2.38 9.87
N PRO A 25 -33.33 -1.72 8.85
CA PRO A 25 -31.88 -1.74 8.60
C PRO A 25 -31.09 -1.29 9.84
N GLY A 26 -29.98 -1.96 10.12
CA GLY A 26 -29.05 -1.58 11.18
C GLY A 26 -28.10 -0.50 10.71
N ASP A 27 -28.54 0.75 10.69
CA ASP A 27 -27.80 1.91 10.20
C ASP A 27 -26.72 2.42 11.19
N LYS A 28 -26.80 2.00 12.45
CA LYS A 28 -25.86 2.34 13.52
C LYS A 28 -25.12 1.10 14.00
N LEU A 29 -23.86 1.27 14.36
CA LEU A 29 -23.05 0.21 14.98
C LEU A 29 -22.84 0.52 16.47
N CYS A 30 -22.63 -0.52 17.28
CA CYS A 30 -22.19 -0.35 18.66
C CYS A 30 -20.93 0.53 18.70
N SER A 31 -20.96 1.63 19.44
CA SER A 31 -19.84 2.58 19.51
C SER A 31 -18.59 1.97 20.15
N ALA A 32 -18.74 0.98 21.03
CA ALA A 32 -17.63 0.28 21.68
C ALA A 32 -16.97 -0.76 20.75
N CYS A 33 -17.68 -1.84 20.38
CA CYS A 33 -17.10 -2.93 19.58
C CYS A 33 -17.22 -2.73 18.06
N GLY A 34 -18.30 -2.09 17.58
CA GLY A 34 -18.57 -1.94 16.14
C GLY A 34 -19.11 -3.19 15.46
N GLU A 35 -19.45 -4.23 16.23
CA GLU A 35 -19.79 -5.57 15.73
C GLU A 35 -21.29 -5.88 15.74
N ARG A 36 -22.10 -5.09 16.46
CA ARG A 36 -23.57 -5.19 16.44
C ARG A 36 -24.17 -3.98 15.74
N SER A 37 -25.18 -4.24 14.89
CA SER A 37 -25.92 -3.21 14.17
C SER A 37 -27.30 -2.97 14.80
N TYR A 38 -27.72 -1.72 14.84
CA TYR A 38 -28.97 -1.26 15.43
C TYR A 38 -29.62 -0.22 14.52
N CYS A 39 -30.94 -0.17 14.49
CA CYS A 39 -31.68 0.87 13.79
C CYS A 39 -31.86 2.15 14.64
N SER A 40 -31.57 2.08 15.95
CA SER A 40 -31.72 3.21 16.86
C SER A 40 -30.96 3.02 18.18
N ALA A 41 -30.76 4.10 18.93
CA ALA A 41 -30.10 4.06 20.23
C ALA A 41 -30.96 3.33 21.28
N GLU A 42 -32.28 3.34 21.13
CA GLU A 42 -33.23 2.62 21.98
C GLU A 42 -33.03 1.10 21.81
N CYS A 43 -32.92 0.62 20.57
CA CYS A 43 -32.59 -0.78 20.31
C CYS A 43 -31.24 -1.16 20.92
N GLN A 44 -30.23 -0.31 20.78
CA GLN A 44 -28.93 -0.57 21.42
C GLN A 44 -29.04 -0.65 22.95
N LYS A 45 -29.82 0.23 23.59
CA LYS A 45 -30.04 0.21 25.06
C LYS A 45 -30.77 -1.05 25.53
N VAL A 46 -31.75 -1.52 24.75
CA VAL A 46 -32.47 -2.78 25.03
C VAL A 46 -31.49 -3.96 24.99
N ASP A 47 -30.66 -4.03 23.94
CA ASP A 47 -29.67 -5.08 23.78
C ASP A 47 -28.51 -5.00 24.79
N TRP A 48 -28.21 -3.81 25.30
CA TRP A 48 -27.01 -3.54 26.10
C TRP A 48 -26.87 -4.45 27.32
N LYS A 49 -27.98 -4.82 27.97
CA LYS A 49 -27.96 -5.72 29.13
C LYS A 49 -27.32 -7.07 28.81
N GLN A 50 -27.57 -7.61 27.61
CA GLN A 50 -26.98 -8.86 27.13
C GLN A 50 -25.65 -8.60 26.43
N HIS A 51 -25.61 -7.61 25.53
CA HIS A 51 -24.43 -7.33 24.72
C HIS A 51 -23.20 -6.96 25.56
N LYS A 52 -23.37 -6.25 26.68
CA LYS A 52 -22.25 -5.77 27.51
C LYS A 52 -21.29 -6.90 27.92
N ALA A 53 -21.79 -8.11 28.15
CA ALA A 53 -20.96 -9.26 28.53
C ALA A 53 -20.03 -9.73 27.40
N GLU A 54 -20.42 -9.52 26.15
CA GLU A 54 -19.67 -9.91 24.95
C GLU A 54 -19.00 -8.70 24.26
N CYS A 55 -19.28 -7.49 24.74
CA CYS A 55 -18.83 -6.26 24.10
C CYS A 55 -17.36 -5.95 24.45
N GLY A 56 -16.47 -6.20 23.50
CA GLY A 56 -15.06 -5.80 23.59
C GLY A 56 -14.82 -4.33 23.25
N GLN A 57 -13.70 -3.77 23.73
CA GLN A 57 -13.21 -2.47 23.27
C GLN A 57 -12.45 -2.62 21.95
N THR A 58 -12.69 -1.70 21.02
CA THR A 58 -12.04 -1.73 19.70
C THR A 58 -11.53 -0.35 19.32
N ASP A 59 -10.22 -0.25 19.18
CA ASP A 59 -9.53 0.90 18.64
C ASP A 59 -9.71 0.95 17.14
N ARG A 60 -10.30 2.03 16.65
CA ARG A 60 -10.60 2.22 15.23
C ARG A 60 -9.68 3.28 14.65
N ILE A 61 -8.67 2.81 13.92
CA ILE A 61 -7.69 3.68 13.27
C ILE A 61 -8.26 4.15 11.93
N SER A 62 -8.21 5.45 11.67
CA SER A 62 -8.67 6.00 10.38
C SER A 62 -7.72 5.59 9.26
N LEU A 63 -8.24 4.99 8.19
CA LEU A 63 -7.46 4.67 7.00
C LEU A 63 -6.86 5.92 6.36
N GLU A 64 -7.59 7.06 6.34
CA GLU A 64 -7.10 8.36 5.85
C GLU A 64 -5.83 8.81 6.62
N GLN A 65 -5.76 8.51 7.92
CA GLN A 65 -4.63 8.86 8.78
C GLN A 65 -3.50 7.82 8.71
N PHE A 66 -3.82 6.56 8.40
CA PHE A 66 -2.90 5.43 8.54
C PHE A 66 -2.25 5.02 7.23
N TYR A 67 -2.86 5.31 6.07
CA TYR A 67 -2.29 4.92 4.78
C TYR A 67 -0.88 5.46 4.50
N PRO A 68 -0.43 6.63 5.01
CA PRO A 68 0.95 7.07 4.77
C PRO A 68 1.97 6.08 5.37
N PHE A 69 1.67 5.48 6.51
CA PHE A 69 2.49 4.41 7.07
C PHE A 69 2.49 3.15 6.17
N LEU A 70 1.34 2.79 5.59
CA LEU A 70 1.26 1.70 4.61
C LEU A 70 2.06 2.01 3.33
N SER A 71 2.02 3.27 2.89
CA SER A 71 2.82 3.76 1.76
C SER A 71 4.31 3.73 2.06
N TRP A 72 4.71 4.06 3.29
CA TRP A 72 6.09 3.91 3.74
C TRP A 72 6.54 2.44 3.70
N MET A 73 5.72 1.49 4.16
CA MET A 73 6.06 0.06 4.07
C MET A 73 6.24 -0.39 2.61
N TYR A 74 5.33 0.04 1.72
CA TYR A 74 5.49 -0.18 0.30
C TYR A 74 6.82 0.40 -0.21
N ALA A 75 7.11 1.67 0.10
CA ALA A 75 8.28 2.33 -0.41
C ALA A 75 9.57 1.73 0.15
N SER A 76 9.62 1.41 1.44
CA SER A 76 10.78 0.79 2.10
C SER A 76 11.13 -0.55 1.49
N SER A 77 10.13 -1.33 1.06
CA SER A 77 10.35 -2.58 0.32
C SER A 77 11.22 -2.42 -0.93
N HIS A 78 11.21 -1.25 -1.57
CA HIS A 78 12.04 -0.95 -2.74
C HIS A 78 13.48 -0.54 -2.37
N TYR A 79 13.71 -0.06 -1.15
CA TYR A 79 15.03 0.36 -0.66
C TYR A 79 15.75 -0.69 0.20
N MET A 80 15.04 -1.75 0.62
CA MET A 80 15.60 -2.84 1.41
C MET A 80 16.49 -3.79 0.57
N MET A 81 17.63 -3.30 0.12
CA MET A 81 18.66 -4.12 -0.51
C MET A 81 19.28 -5.09 0.52
N PRO A 82 19.59 -6.36 0.16
CA PRO A 82 19.44 -7.00 -1.15
C PRO A 82 18.18 -7.89 -1.23
N ILE A 83 17.01 -7.46 -0.74
CA ILE A 83 15.77 -8.27 -0.83
C ILE A 83 15.36 -8.48 -2.29
N LYS A 84 15.48 -7.44 -3.11
CA LYS A 84 15.25 -7.48 -4.55
C LYS A 84 16.57 -7.64 -5.30
N PRO A 85 16.60 -8.39 -6.42
CA PRO A 85 17.71 -8.29 -7.35
C PRO A 85 17.86 -6.84 -7.82
N PRO A 86 19.11 -6.32 -7.94
CA PRO A 86 19.33 -4.99 -8.46
C PRO A 86 18.78 -4.89 -9.89
N HIS A 87 18.07 -3.81 -10.19
CA HIS A 87 17.64 -3.54 -11.55
C HIS A 87 18.88 -3.31 -12.44
N PRO A 88 18.95 -3.86 -13.68
CA PRO A 88 20.12 -3.72 -14.55
C PRO A 88 20.54 -2.26 -14.81
N ALA A 89 19.56 -1.35 -14.82
CA ALA A 89 19.83 0.08 -14.96
C ALA A 89 20.67 0.68 -13.83
N PHE A 90 20.70 0.09 -12.62
CA PHE A 90 21.56 0.60 -11.53
C PHE A 90 23.01 0.18 -11.65
N THR A 91 23.29 -0.81 -12.49
CA THR A 91 24.65 -1.30 -12.76
C THR A 91 25.22 -0.77 -14.07
N SER A 92 24.55 0.20 -14.72
CA SER A 92 24.91 0.68 -16.05
C SER A 92 24.59 2.16 -16.22
N THR A 93 25.41 2.87 -16.99
CA THR A 93 25.13 4.26 -17.38
C THR A 93 24.07 4.31 -18.47
N ILE A 94 23.15 5.29 -18.41
CA ILE A 94 22.22 5.59 -19.50
C ILE A 94 22.94 6.45 -20.55
N VAL A 95 23.11 5.93 -21.76
CA VAL A 95 23.94 6.57 -22.80
C VAL A 95 23.18 7.28 -23.92
N ASN A 96 21.85 7.22 -23.93
CA ASN A 96 21.00 7.95 -24.87
C ASN A 96 20.26 9.10 -24.16
N ASN A 97 19.74 10.05 -24.95
CA ASN A 97 18.83 11.06 -24.44
C ASN A 97 17.48 10.40 -24.09
N ALA A 98 17.15 10.36 -22.80
CA ALA A 98 15.90 9.81 -22.26
C ALA A 98 15.14 10.84 -21.38
N ASN A 99 15.30 12.13 -21.69
CA ASN A 99 14.62 13.22 -20.97
C ASN A 99 13.09 13.20 -21.17
N PRO A 100 12.31 13.92 -20.33
CA PRO A 100 10.85 13.91 -20.38
C PRO A 100 10.22 14.29 -21.73
N ASP A 101 10.87 15.19 -22.46
CA ASP A 101 10.48 15.69 -23.79
C ASP A 101 10.79 14.71 -24.93
N VAL A 102 11.58 13.66 -24.68
CA VAL A 102 11.91 12.66 -25.69
C VAL A 102 10.68 11.79 -25.95
N PRO A 103 10.19 11.71 -27.21
CA PRO A 103 9.02 10.91 -27.54
C PRO A 103 9.29 9.42 -27.32
N ALA A 104 8.23 8.69 -27.01
CA ALA A 104 8.27 7.23 -27.00
C ALA A 104 8.59 6.69 -28.40
N ILE A 105 9.30 5.57 -28.46
CA ILE A 105 9.56 4.85 -29.71
C ILE A 105 8.60 3.66 -29.82
N GLU A 106 8.24 3.32 -31.05
CA GLU A 106 7.49 2.10 -31.37
C GLU A 106 8.47 0.94 -31.64
N PHE A 107 8.23 -0.19 -31.00
CA PHE A 107 8.98 -1.43 -31.17
C PHE A 107 8.34 -2.31 -32.26
N PRO A 108 9.05 -3.32 -32.81
CA PRO A 108 8.53 -4.15 -33.91
C PRO A 108 7.22 -4.89 -33.61
N ASP A 109 6.88 -5.06 -32.34
CA ASP A 109 5.64 -5.70 -31.87
C ASP A 109 4.49 -4.68 -31.62
N GLY A 110 4.67 -3.42 -31.99
CA GLY A 110 3.72 -2.33 -31.80
C GLY A 110 3.65 -1.80 -30.37
N TRP A 111 4.48 -2.31 -29.46
CA TRP A 111 4.58 -1.72 -28.12
C TRP A 111 5.33 -0.39 -28.21
N CYS A 112 4.93 0.60 -27.42
CA CYS A 112 5.58 1.92 -27.43
C CYS A 112 6.02 2.31 -26.03
N ALA A 113 7.26 2.79 -25.90
CA ALA A 113 7.81 3.27 -24.62
C ALA A 113 9.01 4.20 -24.80
N ARG A 114 9.38 4.92 -23.75
CA ARG A 114 10.64 5.66 -23.69
C ARG A 114 11.81 4.68 -23.51
N LEU A 115 12.75 4.70 -24.45
CA LEU A 115 13.91 3.81 -24.45
C LEU A 115 15.06 4.35 -23.59
N LEU A 116 15.61 3.50 -22.73
CA LEU A 116 16.86 3.71 -22.00
C LEU A 116 17.91 2.73 -22.54
N MET A 117 18.98 3.24 -23.14
CA MET A 117 20.13 2.46 -23.58
C MET A 117 21.13 2.35 -22.44
N LEU A 118 21.33 1.13 -21.95
CA LEU A 118 22.19 0.81 -20.82
C LEU A 118 23.58 0.39 -21.33
N ASP A 119 24.63 1.13 -20.96
CA ASP A 119 26.01 0.72 -21.22
C ASP A 119 26.49 -0.29 -20.17
N ASP A 120 26.11 -1.55 -20.38
CA ASP A 120 26.48 -2.69 -19.55
C ASP A 120 27.90 -3.20 -19.82
N THR A 121 28.65 -2.56 -20.71
CA THR A 121 30.07 -2.87 -20.96
C THR A 121 31.01 -2.26 -19.91
N ARG A 122 30.50 -1.31 -19.13
CA ARG A 122 31.20 -0.61 -18.05
C ARG A 122 30.35 -0.65 -16.79
N PRO A 123 30.37 -1.77 -16.04
CA PRO A 123 29.50 -1.95 -14.88
C PRO A 123 29.80 -0.87 -13.84
N MET A 124 28.73 -0.27 -13.33
CA MET A 124 28.78 0.66 -12.21
C MET A 124 28.50 -0.07 -10.91
N ASP A 125 29.15 0.34 -9.82
CA ASP A 125 28.80 -0.12 -8.48
C ASP A 125 27.57 0.66 -7.98
N PRO A 126 26.43 -0.02 -7.69
CA PRO A 126 25.22 0.64 -7.23
C PRO A 126 25.36 1.30 -5.85
N ILE A 127 26.38 0.94 -5.05
CA ILE A 127 26.61 1.47 -3.70
C ILE A 127 27.33 2.83 -3.76
N THR A 128 28.19 3.04 -4.76
CA THR A 128 29.08 4.21 -4.84
C THR A 128 28.53 5.34 -5.71
N GLN A 129 27.21 5.40 -5.96
CA GLN A 129 26.60 6.45 -6.79
C GLN A 129 26.00 7.60 -5.94
N PRO A 130 26.76 8.65 -5.61
CA PRO A 130 26.18 9.84 -5.01
C PRO A 130 25.58 10.80 -6.06
N ASP A 131 25.96 10.73 -7.34
CA ASP A 131 25.55 11.71 -8.35
C ASP A 131 24.73 11.09 -9.50
N PRO A 132 23.39 11.29 -9.52
CA PRO A 132 22.51 10.86 -10.59
C PRO A 132 22.92 11.33 -12.00
N THR A 133 23.67 12.43 -12.12
CA THR A 133 24.15 12.93 -13.42
C THR A 133 25.31 12.10 -13.97
N THR A 134 26.07 11.39 -13.14
CA THR A 134 27.07 10.42 -13.63
C THR A 134 26.42 9.16 -14.17
N TRP A 135 25.29 8.77 -13.57
CA TRP A 135 24.47 7.64 -14.00
C TRP A 135 23.68 7.93 -15.28
N PHE A 136 23.17 9.15 -15.42
CA PHE A 136 22.49 9.64 -16.63
C PHE A 136 23.10 10.96 -17.12
N PRO A 137 24.26 10.93 -17.83
CA PRO A 137 25.02 12.12 -18.23
C PRO A 137 24.29 13.05 -19.20
N LEU A 138 23.32 12.54 -19.94
CA LEU A 138 22.52 13.30 -20.89
C LEU A 138 21.23 13.86 -20.28
N ALA A 139 21.04 13.76 -18.96
CA ALA A 139 19.90 14.36 -18.28
C ALA A 139 19.93 15.90 -18.40
N GLN A 140 18.77 16.51 -18.63
CA GLN A 140 18.60 17.98 -18.67
C GLN A 140 18.94 18.63 -17.33
N SER A 141 18.77 17.90 -16.23
CA SER A 141 19.15 18.35 -14.89
C SER A 141 19.32 17.17 -13.93
N ALA A 142 19.98 17.43 -12.80
CA ALA A 142 20.06 16.44 -11.71
C ALA A 142 18.67 16.00 -11.22
N LYS A 143 17.67 16.90 -11.22
CA LYS A 143 16.28 16.56 -10.83
C LYS A 143 15.66 15.51 -11.77
N VAL A 144 15.84 15.65 -13.08
CA VAL A 144 15.37 14.67 -14.08
C VAL A 144 16.04 13.31 -13.85
N ALA A 145 17.37 13.31 -13.69
CA ALA A 145 18.10 12.09 -13.40
C ALA A 145 17.62 11.42 -12.11
N SER A 146 17.48 12.18 -11.02
CA SER A 146 16.98 11.65 -9.73
C SER A 146 15.56 11.09 -9.82
N LYS A 147 14.65 11.77 -10.53
CA LYS A 147 13.26 11.29 -10.70
C LYS A 147 13.23 10.00 -11.52
N LEU A 148 13.94 9.95 -12.65
CA LEU A 148 14.06 8.73 -13.46
C LEU A 148 14.66 7.57 -12.65
N PHE A 149 15.67 7.84 -11.83
CA PHE A 149 16.24 6.86 -10.91
C PHE A 149 15.18 6.29 -9.97
N ARG A 150 14.43 7.17 -9.28
CA ARG A 150 13.34 6.74 -8.38
C ARG A 150 12.24 5.96 -9.10
N ARG A 151 11.87 6.35 -10.32
CA ARG A 151 10.90 5.59 -11.15
C ARG A 151 11.34 4.14 -11.35
N ILE A 152 12.64 3.92 -11.56
CA ILE A 152 13.21 2.57 -11.70
C ILE A 152 13.26 1.87 -10.34
N VAL A 153 13.59 2.57 -9.24
CA VAL A 153 13.60 1.99 -7.89
C VAL A 153 12.24 1.40 -7.55
N TYR A 154 11.17 2.14 -7.81
CA TYR A 154 9.79 1.72 -7.54
C TYR A 154 9.23 0.69 -8.55
N SER A 155 10.02 0.25 -9.52
CA SER A 155 9.57 -0.74 -10.51
C SER A 155 9.63 -2.18 -10.00
N GLY A 156 8.69 -2.98 -10.47
CA GLY A 156 8.68 -4.45 -10.34
C GLY A 156 8.37 -4.97 -8.93
N TYR A 157 7.98 -6.24 -8.87
CA TYR A 157 7.61 -6.95 -7.64
C TYR A 157 6.45 -6.32 -6.86
N LEU A 158 5.57 -5.59 -7.54
CA LEU A 158 4.42 -4.92 -6.92
C LEU A 158 3.53 -5.90 -6.15
N LEU A 159 3.15 -7.03 -6.78
CA LEU A 159 2.30 -8.04 -6.15
C LEU A 159 2.87 -8.61 -4.83
N PRO A 160 4.10 -9.16 -4.76
CA PRO A 160 4.64 -9.67 -3.50
C PRO A 160 4.83 -8.59 -2.43
N ILE A 161 5.14 -7.34 -2.81
CA ILE A 161 5.23 -6.21 -1.88
C ILE A 161 3.85 -5.90 -1.27
N LEU A 162 2.83 -5.68 -2.11
CA LEU A 162 1.47 -5.41 -1.63
C LEU A 162 0.92 -6.58 -0.81
N THR A 163 1.20 -7.82 -1.20
CA THR A 163 0.79 -9.01 -0.45
C THR A 163 1.45 -9.01 0.92
N SER A 164 2.72 -8.65 1.02
CA SER A 164 3.42 -8.55 2.30
C SER A 164 2.83 -7.47 3.22
N VAL A 165 2.52 -6.28 2.68
CA VAL A 165 1.85 -5.20 3.43
C VAL A 165 0.48 -5.67 3.92
N ALA A 166 -0.32 -6.30 3.06
CA ALA A 166 -1.64 -6.80 3.42
C ALA A 166 -1.58 -7.99 4.41
N THR A 167 -0.54 -8.83 4.36
CA THR A 167 -0.27 -9.86 5.38
C THR A 167 0.00 -9.22 6.75
N ALA A 168 0.75 -8.12 6.82
CA ALA A 168 0.99 -7.41 8.07
C ALA A 168 -0.30 -6.80 8.64
N ILE A 169 -1.16 -6.22 7.79
CA ILE A 169 -2.50 -5.76 8.20
C ILE A 169 -3.32 -6.93 8.76
N LEU A 170 -3.39 -8.05 8.05
CA LEU A 170 -4.16 -9.22 8.47
C LEU A 170 -3.65 -9.79 9.80
N THR A 171 -2.33 -9.97 9.91
CA THR A 171 -1.67 -10.51 11.10
C THR A 171 -1.85 -9.57 12.29
N GLU A 172 -1.39 -8.33 12.20
CA GLU A 172 -1.29 -7.47 13.39
C GLU A 172 -2.61 -6.76 13.73
N MET A 173 -3.48 -6.50 12.76
CA MET A 173 -4.76 -5.83 13.05
C MET A 173 -5.91 -6.81 13.23
N TYR A 174 -5.99 -7.91 12.47
CA TYR A 174 -7.20 -8.76 12.45
C TYR A 174 -7.07 -10.10 13.19
N THR A 175 -5.88 -10.43 13.70
CA THR A 175 -5.72 -11.53 14.67
C THR A 175 -5.83 -11.07 16.13
N THR A 176 -5.80 -9.75 16.40
CA THR A 176 -5.94 -9.23 17.77
C THR A 176 -7.33 -9.49 18.32
N THR A 177 -7.37 -9.93 19.57
CA THR A 177 -8.58 -10.30 20.30
C THR A 177 -8.78 -9.33 21.48
N SER A 178 -10.03 -9.16 21.91
CA SER A 178 -10.37 -8.60 23.22
C SER A 178 -11.37 -9.58 23.80
N GLY A 179 -10.90 -10.45 24.69
CA GLY A 179 -11.70 -11.51 25.30
C GLY A 179 -12.20 -11.11 26.69
N VAL A 180 -13.20 -11.85 27.19
CA VAL A 180 -13.63 -11.75 28.60
C VAL A 180 -12.47 -12.06 29.54
N ASP A 181 -11.58 -12.96 29.12
CA ASP A 181 -10.43 -13.42 29.90
C ASP A 181 -9.25 -12.44 29.89
N ALA A 182 -9.31 -11.39 29.06
CA ALA A 182 -8.26 -10.38 28.96
C ALA A 182 -8.88 -8.98 28.72
N PRO A 183 -9.50 -8.40 29.76
CA PRO A 183 -10.28 -7.16 29.65
C PRO A 183 -9.45 -5.91 29.30
N ASP A 184 -8.13 -5.96 29.51
CA ASP A 184 -7.22 -4.88 29.14
C ASP A 184 -6.82 -4.92 27.65
N ASP A 185 -7.20 -5.98 26.94
CA ASP A 185 -6.86 -6.15 25.53
C ASP A 185 -7.81 -5.37 24.65
N ARG A 186 -7.25 -4.54 23.78
CA ARG A 186 -8.00 -3.73 22.83
C ARG A 186 -7.82 -4.32 21.44
N ARG A 187 -8.92 -4.64 20.77
CA ARG A 187 -8.89 -4.97 19.33
C ARG A 187 -8.50 -3.73 18.56
N ILE A 188 -7.72 -3.89 17.50
CA ILE A 188 -7.37 -2.78 16.61
C ILE A 188 -7.97 -3.05 15.22
N ARG A 189 -8.75 -2.12 14.68
CA ARG A 189 -9.39 -2.28 13.37
C ARG A 189 -9.24 -1.01 12.55
N LEU A 190 -9.13 -1.17 11.24
CA LEU A 190 -9.22 -0.04 10.33
C LEU A 190 -10.68 0.41 10.20
N ARG A 191 -10.87 1.71 10.07
CA ARG A 191 -12.12 2.31 9.63
C ARG A 191 -11.85 3.30 8.52
N TYR A 192 -12.86 3.51 7.69
CA TYR A 192 -12.87 4.63 6.77
C TYR A 192 -14.05 5.52 7.13
N ARG A 193 -13.77 6.79 7.42
CA ARG A 193 -14.72 7.75 7.99
C ARG A 193 -15.38 7.17 9.25
N SER A 194 -16.71 7.04 9.27
CA SER A 194 -17.46 6.50 10.40
C SER A 194 -17.66 4.99 10.35
N MET A 195 -17.23 4.30 9.28
CA MET A 195 -17.54 2.89 9.05
C MET A 195 -16.31 2.00 9.19
N PRO A 196 -16.40 0.84 9.87
CA PRO A 196 -15.31 -0.11 9.91
C PRO A 196 -15.02 -0.67 8.52
N ILE A 197 -13.76 -0.99 8.26
CA ILE A 197 -13.38 -1.79 7.10
C ILE A 197 -13.90 -3.20 7.33
N SER A 198 -14.76 -3.67 6.42
CA SER A 198 -15.36 -5.00 6.44
C SER A 198 -14.62 -5.99 5.55
N ASP A 199 -13.89 -5.51 4.55
CA ASP A 199 -13.04 -6.32 3.69
C ASP A 199 -11.83 -5.53 3.21
N PHE A 200 -10.72 -6.22 2.96
CA PHE A 200 -9.58 -5.69 2.22
C PHE A 200 -8.85 -6.81 1.50
N GLY A 201 -8.14 -6.45 0.44
CA GLY A 201 -7.34 -7.39 -0.34
C GLY A 201 -6.61 -6.70 -1.47
N ILE A 202 -6.27 -7.50 -2.49
CA ILE A 202 -5.59 -7.03 -3.69
C ILE A 202 -6.52 -7.20 -4.87
N ALA A 203 -6.58 -6.15 -5.69
CA ALA A 203 -7.18 -6.17 -7.00
C ALA A 203 -6.07 -6.16 -8.06
N ALA A 204 -6.35 -6.81 -9.18
CA ALA A 204 -5.50 -6.93 -10.34
C ALA A 204 -6.26 -6.52 -11.60
N GLY A 205 -5.56 -5.83 -12.49
CA GLY A 205 -6.16 -5.28 -13.68
C GLY A 205 -5.15 -4.56 -14.55
N SER A 206 -5.63 -3.56 -15.29
CA SER A 206 -4.77 -2.67 -16.06
C SER A 206 -4.96 -1.22 -15.63
N VAL A 207 -3.96 -0.40 -15.95
CA VAL A 207 -3.98 1.03 -15.74
C VAL A 207 -3.77 1.78 -17.04
N ARG A 208 -4.47 2.90 -17.21
CA ARG A 208 -4.33 3.74 -18.40
C ARG A 208 -3.02 4.53 -18.31
N VAL A 209 -2.04 4.13 -19.12
CA VAL A 209 -0.71 4.76 -19.17
C VAL A 209 -0.36 5.12 -20.61
N THR A 210 0.10 6.35 -20.82
CA THR A 210 0.55 6.83 -22.14
C THR A 210 1.87 6.16 -22.53
N SER A 211 2.21 6.11 -23.81
CA SER A 211 3.48 5.51 -24.25
C SER A 211 4.70 6.28 -23.73
N GLN A 212 4.59 7.59 -23.54
CA GLN A 212 5.65 8.46 -23.02
C GLN A 212 6.04 8.11 -21.57
N ASP A 213 5.09 7.57 -20.81
CA ASP A 213 5.27 7.23 -19.41
C ASP A 213 5.73 5.78 -19.19
N ARG A 214 5.83 4.97 -20.25
CA ARG A 214 6.38 3.61 -20.18
C ARG A 214 7.88 3.64 -20.36
N LEU A 215 8.59 2.71 -19.73
CA LEU A 215 10.04 2.58 -19.84
C LEU A 215 10.42 1.27 -20.53
N ALA A 216 11.40 1.32 -21.41
CA ALA A 216 12.07 0.16 -22.01
C ALA A 216 13.57 0.26 -21.76
N PHE A 217 14.25 -0.87 -21.62
CA PHE A 217 15.69 -0.93 -21.39
C PHE A 217 16.35 -1.76 -22.48
N MET A 218 17.37 -1.23 -23.14
CA MET A 218 18.17 -1.94 -24.13
C MET A 218 19.60 -2.03 -23.65
N LYS A 219 20.13 -3.25 -23.57
CA LYS A 219 21.55 -3.47 -23.27
C LYS A 219 22.40 -3.17 -24.50
N LYS A 220 23.50 -2.45 -24.31
CA LYS A 220 24.42 -2.09 -25.39
C LYS A 220 25.25 -3.28 -25.87
N SER A 221 25.56 -4.22 -24.98
CA SER A 221 26.40 -5.39 -25.28
C SER A 221 25.79 -6.33 -26.33
N ASP A 222 24.48 -6.58 -26.25
CA ASP A 222 23.79 -7.57 -27.08
C ASP A 222 22.54 -7.03 -27.81
N GLY A 223 22.17 -5.75 -27.59
CA GLY A 223 20.98 -5.14 -28.17
C GLY A 223 19.66 -5.67 -27.59
N ARG A 224 19.69 -6.50 -26.55
CA ARG A 224 18.48 -7.10 -25.97
C ARG A 224 17.64 -6.04 -25.29
N ILE A 225 16.37 -5.99 -25.67
CA ILE A 225 15.37 -5.11 -25.09
C ILE A 225 14.59 -5.86 -24.01
N THR A 226 14.40 -5.21 -22.85
CA THR A 226 13.48 -5.63 -21.79
C THR A 226 12.49 -4.50 -21.51
N ARG A 227 11.21 -4.85 -21.43
CA ARG A 227 10.16 -3.90 -21.04
C ARG A 227 10.25 -3.59 -19.54
N GLY A 228 9.88 -2.38 -19.16
CA GLY A 228 9.66 -2.01 -17.76
C GLY A 228 8.39 -2.63 -17.20
N GLN A 229 7.81 -2.00 -16.17
CA GLN A 229 6.56 -2.45 -15.58
C GLN A 229 5.45 -2.46 -16.64
N ASP A 230 4.64 -3.51 -16.64
CA ASP A 230 3.54 -3.67 -17.59
C ASP A 230 2.26 -3.01 -17.03
N PRO A 231 1.72 -1.95 -17.67
CA PRO A 231 0.48 -1.33 -17.22
C PRO A 231 -0.73 -2.28 -17.34
N ASP A 232 -0.63 -3.36 -18.13
CA ASP A 232 -1.69 -4.37 -18.23
C ASP A 232 -1.60 -5.46 -17.16
N ASP A 233 -0.52 -5.54 -16.37
CA ASP A 233 -0.35 -6.42 -15.21
C ASP A 233 -0.14 -5.61 -13.93
N HIS A 234 -1.17 -4.86 -13.54
CA HIS A 234 -1.11 -3.91 -12.42
C HIS A 234 -1.93 -4.35 -11.21
N TYR A 235 -1.51 -3.93 -10.02
CA TYR A 235 -2.07 -4.37 -8.74
C TYR A 235 -2.23 -3.21 -7.77
N TRP A 236 -3.29 -3.21 -6.97
CA TRP A 236 -3.54 -2.22 -5.93
C TRP A 236 -4.25 -2.83 -4.72
N LEU A 237 -4.16 -2.15 -3.58
CA LEU A 237 -4.91 -2.52 -2.38
C LEU A 237 -6.31 -1.91 -2.45
N TYR A 238 -7.32 -2.70 -2.12
CA TYR A 238 -8.68 -2.21 -1.94
C TYR A 238 -9.13 -2.39 -0.48
N PHE A 239 -10.00 -1.50 -0.04
CA PHE A 239 -10.65 -1.54 1.26
C PHE A 239 -12.14 -1.29 1.06
N THR A 240 -12.98 -2.13 1.66
CA THR A 240 -14.44 -2.01 1.61
C THR A 240 -14.96 -1.82 3.02
N THR A 241 -15.87 -0.87 3.20
CA THR A 241 -16.56 -0.64 4.48
C THR A 241 -17.79 -1.53 4.62
N ALA A 242 -18.31 -1.68 5.85
CA ALA A 242 -19.58 -2.38 6.09
C ALA A 242 -20.80 -1.76 5.36
N LYS A 243 -20.68 -0.54 4.81
CA LYS A 243 -21.69 0.09 3.94
C LYS A 243 -21.47 -0.14 2.45
N GLY A 244 -20.44 -0.91 2.07
CA GLY A 244 -20.05 -1.12 0.68
C GLY A 244 -19.31 0.06 0.03
N GLU A 245 -18.92 1.07 0.82
CA GLU A 245 -18.02 2.11 0.30
C GLU A 245 -16.62 1.54 0.11
N GLU A 246 -16.03 1.79 -1.05
CA GLU A 246 -14.72 1.29 -1.43
C GLU A 246 -13.69 2.43 -1.52
N VAL A 247 -12.48 2.14 -1.05
CA VAL A 247 -11.30 3.00 -1.14
C VAL A 247 -10.16 2.17 -1.73
N ILE A 248 -9.41 2.76 -2.65
CA ILE A 248 -8.22 2.13 -3.25
C ILE A 248 -6.97 2.85 -2.73
N LEU A 249 -5.96 2.08 -2.35
CA LEU A 249 -4.61 2.57 -2.13
C LEU A 249 -3.73 2.10 -3.28
N GLU A 250 -3.39 3.05 -4.15
CA GLU A 250 -2.51 2.85 -5.30
C GLU A 250 -1.10 3.29 -4.93
N CYS A 251 -0.09 2.44 -5.14
CA CYS A 251 1.31 2.75 -4.85
C CYS A 251 2.24 2.51 -6.06
N GLY A 252 1.80 1.75 -7.06
CA GLY A 252 2.62 1.27 -8.17
C GLY A 252 2.54 2.12 -9.43
N MET A 253 1.95 3.32 -9.39
CA MET A 253 1.81 4.20 -10.55
C MET A 253 3.00 5.15 -10.77
N PHE A 254 3.90 5.27 -9.79
CA PHE A 254 5.09 6.11 -9.91
C PHE A 254 6.04 5.71 -11.04
N PRO A 255 6.30 4.41 -11.31
CA PRO A 255 7.05 3.98 -12.49
C PRO A 255 6.44 4.50 -13.81
N PHE A 256 5.14 4.76 -13.83
CA PHE A 256 4.37 5.33 -14.95
C PHE A 256 4.20 6.86 -14.86
N ASN A 257 5.12 7.55 -14.19
CA ASN A 257 5.13 9.01 -14.07
C ASN A 257 3.88 9.62 -13.42
N MET A 258 3.08 8.84 -12.69
CA MET A 258 2.04 9.38 -11.81
C MET A 258 2.70 9.77 -10.48
N CYS A 259 3.12 11.02 -10.40
CA CYS A 259 4.06 11.47 -9.38
C CYS A 259 3.43 12.01 -8.10
N GLU A 260 2.25 11.51 -7.73
CA GLU A 260 1.68 11.82 -6.42
C GLU A 260 2.43 11.05 -5.33
N VAL A 261 2.87 11.78 -4.32
CA VAL A 261 3.62 11.27 -3.19
C VAL A 261 2.98 11.75 -1.88
N VAL A 262 3.13 10.97 -0.83
CA VAL A 262 2.75 11.34 0.53
C VAL A 262 3.99 11.48 1.41
N ASP A 263 4.02 12.53 2.24
CA ASP A 263 5.05 12.69 3.28
C ASP A 263 4.88 11.59 4.33
N THR A 264 5.94 10.83 4.55
CA THR A 264 5.96 9.69 5.46
C THR A 264 6.76 9.92 6.73
N ASP A 265 7.56 10.99 6.82
CA ASP A 265 8.39 11.28 8.00
C ASP A 265 7.56 11.39 9.30
N PRO A 266 6.38 12.03 9.33
CA PRO A 266 5.55 12.11 10.55
C PRO A 266 4.91 10.79 10.98
N TYR A 267 4.99 9.75 10.16
CA TYR A 267 4.28 8.47 10.34
C TYR A 267 5.23 7.32 10.72
N VAL A 268 6.52 7.60 10.83
CA VAL A 268 7.56 6.63 11.18
C VAL A 268 8.35 7.15 12.38
N PRO A 269 8.13 6.58 13.58
CA PRO A 269 8.83 7.00 14.78
C PRO A 269 10.33 6.85 14.65
N LEU A 270 11.08 7.83 15.14
CA LEU A 270 12.56 7.78 15.16
C LEU A 270 13.11 6.62 16.00
N SER A 271 12.30 6.17 16.95
CA SER A 271 12.60 5.06 17.86
C SER A 271 12.31 3.69 17.25
N MET A 272 11.63 3.62 16.09
CA MET A 272 11.40 2.35 15.43
C MET A 272 12.76 1.77 15.02
N PRO A 273 13.12 0.56 15.46
CA PRO A 273 14.34 -0.10 15.01
C PRO A 273 14.26 -0.27 13.50
N THR A 274 14.97 0.58 12.76
CA THR A 274 15.09 0.39 11.31
C THR A 274 15.98 -0.82 11.10
N TYR A 275 15.47 -1.80 10.34
CA TYR A 275 16.24 -2.99 9.98
C TYR A 275 17.61 -2.56 9.39
N PRO A 276 18.68 -3.27 9.74
CA PRO A 276 19.90 -2.64 10.19
C PRO A 276 20.61 -1.86 9.07
N GLN A 277 21.12 -0.69 9.43
CA GLN A 277 22.17 0.09 8.74
C GLN A 277 21.80 0.97 7.54
N SER A 278 20.55 1.02 7.07
CA SER A 278 20.20 2.06 6.08
C SER A 278 19.71 3.31 6.80
N ASP A 279 20.55 4.33 6.94
CA ASP A 279 20.17 5.72 7.31
C ASP A 279 19.22 6.37 6.27
N VAL A 280 18.68 5.57 5.34
CA VAL A 280 17.78 6.01 4.28
C VAL A 280 16.42 6.28 4.89
N ARG A 281 16.19 7.54 5.23
CA ARG A 281 14.84 8.04 5.48
C ARG A 281 14.11 8.17 4.16
N ILE A 282 12.96 7.52 4.10
CA ILE A 282 12.00 7.72 3.02
C ILE A 282 11.08 8.83 3.51
N GLY A 283 11.42 10.07 3.15
CA GLY A 283 10.60 11.23 3.49
C GLY A 283 9.31 11.28 2.67
N PHE A 284 9.31 10.72 1.46
CA PHE A 284 8.15 10.66 0.59
C PHE A 284 7.97 9.26 0.02
N ALA A 285 6.73 8.76 0.06
CA ALA A 285 6.35 7.50 -0.56
C ALA A 285 5.37 7.76 -1.71
N PRO A 286 5.53 7.11 -2.87
CA PRO A 286 4.53 7.18 -3.91
C PRO A 286 3.24 6.50 -3.46
N SER A 287 2.17 7.27 -3.43
CA SER A 287 0.85 6.72 -3.18
C SER A 287 -0.27 7.67 -3.58
N PHE A 288 -1.42 7.07 -3.88
CA PHE A 288 -2.64 7.78 -4.19
C PHE A 288 -3.83 7.06 -3.54
N LEU A 289 -4.51 7.76 -2.63
CA LEU A 289 -5.71 7.24 -1.96
C LEU A 289 -6.96 7.63 -2.77
N ILE A 290 -7.48 6.69 -3.56
CA ILE A 290 -8.61 6.94 -4.46
C ILE A 290 -9.91 6.68 -3.72
N GLU A 291 -10.43 7.74 -3.12
CA GLU A 291 -11.74 7.77 -2.48
C GLU A 291 -12.90 7.98 -3.47
N ARG A 292 -14.13 7.80 -3.00
CA ARG A 292 -15.37 8.08 -3.74
C ARG A 292 -15.38 9.44 -4.43
N VAL A 293 -14.86 10.48 -3.77
CA VAL A 293 -14.85 11.84 -4.33
C VAL A 293 -13.89 11.93 -5.51
N ILE A 294 -12.66 11.42 -5.37
CA ILE A 294 -11.68 11.40 -6.46
C ILE A 294 -12.24 10.59 -7.62
N ARG A 295 -12.68 9.35 -7.35
CA ARG A 295 -13.21 8.42 -8.35
C ARG A 295 -14.34 9.00 -9.20
N LYS A 296 -15.21 9.85 -8.61
CA LYS A 296 -16.31 10.51 -9.32
C LYS A 296 -15.86 11.68 -10.20
N ASN A 297 -14.75 12.31 -9.85
CA ASN A 297 -14.29 13.57 -10.46
C ASN A 297 -13.05 13.40 -11.35
N THR A 298 -12.44 12.22 -11.38
CA THR A 298 -11.30 11.90 -12.24
C THR A 298 -11.69 10.84 -13.27
N PRO A 299 -11.09 10.85 -14.47
CA PRO A 299 -11.21 9.73 -15.41
C PRO A 299 -10.83 8.41 -14.73
N THR A 300 -11.49 7.33 -15.13
CA THR A 300 -11.15 5.98 -14.66
C THR A 300 -9.72 5.64 -15.09
N LEU A 301 -8.82 5.51 -14.11
CA LEU A 301 -7.43 5.10 -14.34
C LEU A 301 -7.29 3.58 -14.37
N HIS A 302 -8.09 2.87 -13.57
CA HIS A 302 -8.00 1.43 -13.35
C HIS A 302 -9.10 0.67 -14.07
N THR A 303 -8.74 -0.40 -14.77
CA THR A 303 -9.68 -1.41 -15.27
C THR A 303 -9.44 -2.70 -14.51
N GLU A 304 -10.28 -2.95 -13.51
CA GLU A 304 -10.18 -4.17 -12.71
C GLU A 304 -10.61 -5.40 -13.51
N ARG A 305 -9.80 -6.47 -13.42
CA ARG A 305 -10.13 -7.79 -13.96
C ARG A 305 -10.47 -8.80 -12.88
N LYS A 306 -9.77 -8.73 -11.75
CA LYS A 306 -9.90 -9.69 -10.65
C LYS A 306 -9.62 -9.00 -9.33
N ARG A 307 -10.29 -9.44 -8.26
CA ARG A 307 -9.93 -9.10 -6.90
C ARG A 307 -10.03 -10.33 -6.02
N LEU A 308 -9.21 -10.40 -4.98
CA LEU A 308 -9.28 -11.44 -3.96
C LEU A 308 -9.16 -10.80 -2.58
N SER A 309 -10.10 -11.14 -1.70
CA SER A 309 -10.03 -10.74 -0.30
C SER A 309 -8.88 -11.42 0.41
N MET A 310 -8.08 -10.66 1.15
CA MET A 310 -7.14 -11.22 2.12
C MET A 310 -7.83 -11.49 3.45
N LEU A 311 -8.73 -10.60 3.88
CA LEU A 311 -9.41 -10.72 5.16
C LEU A 311 -10.34 -11.95 5.23
N ARG A 312 -11.01 -12.30 4.13
CA ARG A 312 -12.04 -13.34 4.06
C ARG A 312 -11.53 -14.66 3.48
N ASN A 313 -10.24 -14.80 3.21
CA ASN A 313 -9.67 -16.03 2.70
C ASN A 313 -9.35 -17.00 3.84
N PRO A 314 -10.03 -18.17 3.97
CA PRO A 314 -9.81 -19.08 5.09
C PRO A 314 -8.40 -19.69 5.11
N GLY A 315 -7.80 -19.92 3.94
CA GLY A 315 -6.42 -20.44 3.84
C GLY A 315 -5.42 -19.45 4.41
N LEU A 316 -5.58 -18.15 4.09
CA LEU A 316 -4.75 -17.09 4.65
C LEU A 316 -4.98 -16.87 6.14
N GLN A 317 -6.24 -16.93 6.58
CA GLN A 317 -6.59 -16.84 8.01
C GLN A 317 -5.91 -17.93 8.84
N ASN A 318 -5.90 -19.17 8.34
CA ASN A 318 -5.21 -20.27 9.02
C ASN A 318 -3.68 -20.09 8.99
N ALA A 319 -3.14 -19.61 7.87
CA ALA A 319 -1.71 -19.35 7.73
C ALA A 319 -1.22 -18.26 8.71
N VAL A 320 -1.95 -17.16 8.88
CA VAL A 320 -1.56 -16.09 9.82
C VAL A 320 -1.63 -16.52 11.28
N LYS A 321 -2.53 -17.46 11.64
CA LYS A 321 -2.55 -18.03 13.00
C LYS A 321 -1.27 -18.80 13.28
N ALA A 322 -0.88 -19.68 12.34
CA ALA A 322 0.37 -20.42 12.46
C ALA A 322 1.59 -19.48 12.48
N PHE A 323 1.56 -18.40 11.70
CA PHE A 323 2.61 -17.38 11.69
C PHE A 323 2.73 -16.64 13.01
N ALA A 324 1.61 -16.13 13.54
CA ALA A 324 1.58 -15.38 14.79
C ALA A 324 1.96 -16.27 16.00
N GLN A 325 1.58 -17.55 15.96
CA GLN A 325 2.02 -18.53 16.97
C GLN A 325 3.53 -18.74 16.91
N ALA A 326 4.07 -19.00 15.71
CA ALA A 326 5.50 -19.19 15.55
C ALA A 326 6.29 -17.98 16.07
N TYR A 327 5.88 -16.75 15.69
CA TYR A 327 6.54 -15.50 16.11
C TYR A 327 6.69 -15.39 17.63
N ARG A 328 5.73 -15.91 18.40
CA ARG A 328 5.76 -15.90 19.86
C ARG A 328 6.73 -16.91 20.44
N ASP A 329 6.69 -18.13 19.90
CA ASP A 329 7.43 -19.25 20.48
C ASP A 329 8.95 -19.05 20.37
N GLN A 330 9.42 -18.26 19.40
CA GLN A 330 10.85 -18.07 19.12
C GLN A 330 11.36 -16.65 19.39
N GLY A 331 10.48 -15.73 19.82
CA GLY A 331 10.80 -14.32 20.04
C GLY A 331 11.26 -13.56 18.78
N ASP A 332 11.86 -12.38 18.97
CA ASP A 332 12.32 -11.46 17.90
C ASP A 332 13.47 -12.01 17.01
N SER A 333 13.83 -13.30 17.14
CA SER A 333 15.00 -13.90 16.49
C SER A 333 14.86 -14.16 14.98
N GLY A 334 13.88 -13.56 14.31
CA GLY A 334 13.76 -13.56 12.85
C GLY A 334 13.40 -14.95 12.29
N ILE A 335 12.18 -15.41 12.58
CA ILE A 335 11.74 -16.74 12.18
C ILE A 335 11.73 -16.87 10.65
N PRO A 336 12.48 -17.83 10.09
CA PRO A 336 12.33 -18.17 8.70
C PRO A 336 10.93 -18.75 8.50
N LEU A 337 10.09 -17.98 7.82
CA LEU A 337 8.79 -18.41 7.32
C LEU A 337 8.92 -19.79 6.68
N SER A 338 8.25 -20.81 7.22
CA SER A 338 8.29 -22.16 6.63
C SER A 338 7.55 -22.18 5.29
N ASP A 339 7.90 -23.13 4.43
CA ASP A 339 7.20 -23.29 3.14
C ASP A 339 5.72 -23.64 3.36
N ALA A 340 5.40 -24.39 4.42
CA ALA A 340 4.03 -24.70 4.82
C ALA A 340 3.20 -23.44 5.14
N ASN A 341 3.79 -22.48 5.87
CA ASN A 341 3.09 -21.25 6.25
C ASN A 341 3.02 -20.22 5.11
N THR A 342 3.92 -20.30 4.13
CA THR A 342 3.95 -19.36 2.99
C THR A 342 3.16 -19.83 1.79
N LYS A 343 2.97 -21.15 1.63
CA LYS A 343 2.22 -21.72 0.51
C LYS A 343 0.83 -21.09 0.30
N PRO A 344 -0.02 -20.86 1.32
CA PRO A 344 -1.32 -20.21 1.11
C PRO A 344 -1.22 -18.80 0.49
N PHE A 345 -0.15 -18.07 0.79
CA PHE A 345 0.10 -16.74 0.21
C PHE A 345 0.64 -16.83 -1.22
N TYR A 346 1.45 -17.84 -1.53
CA TYR A 346 1.83 -18.13 -2.91
C TYR A 346 0.61 -18.50 -3.75
N ASP A 347 -0.24 -19.40 -3.25
CA ASP A 347 -1.47 -19.79 -3.93
C ASP A 347 -2.39 -18.59 -4.14
N TYR A 348 -2.48 -17.68 -3.15
CA TYR A 348 -3.22 -16.41 -3.28
C TYR A 348 -2.66 -15.50 -4.39
N MET A 349 -1.34 -15.30 -4.43
CA MET A 349 -0.67 -14.48 -5.44
C MET A 349 -0.76 -15.09 -6.84
N GLU A 350 -0.62 -16.41 -6.98
CA GLU A 350 -0.79 -17.12 -8.24
C GLU A 350 -2.26 -17.06 -8.70
N ALA A 351 -3.21 -17.16 -7.77
CA ALA A 351 -4.61 -17.00 -8.07
C ALA A 351 -4.92 -15.58 -8.57
N ILE A 352 -4.47 -14.51 -7.91
CA ILE A 352 -4.78 -13.13 -8.34
C ILE A 352 -4.10 -12.76 -9.66
N SER A 353 -2.84 -13.19 -9.86
CA SER A 353 -2.07 -12.89 -11.09
C SER A 353 -2.44 -13.77 -12.28
N GLY A 354 -3.00 -14.96 -12.04
CA GLY A 354 -3.29 -15.93 -13.10
C GLY A 354 -2.04 -16.61 -13.67
N ARG A 355 -0.89 -16.52 -12.99
CA ARG A 355 0.37 -17.16 -13.38
C ARG A 355 1.10 -17.74 -12.17
N SER A 356 2.02 -18.67 -12.41
CA SER A 356 2.91 -19.14 -11.36
C SER A 356 3.90 -18.06 -10.93
N LEU A 357 4.23 -18.03 -9.64
CA LEU A 357 5.25 -17.15 -9.11
C LEU A 357 6.64 -17.72 -9.38
N ASN A 358 7.57 -16.85 -9.78
CA ASN A 358 8.98 -17.23 -9.88
C ASN A 358 9.64 -17.27 -8.49
N SER A 359 10.85 -17.84 -8.41
CA SER A 359 11.59 -17.99 -7.15
C SER A 359 11.94 -16.65 -6.50
N VAL A 360 12.16 -15.61 -7.30
CA VAL A 360 12.48 -14.26 -6.80
C VAL A 360 11.26 -13.63 -6.14
N GLU A 361 10.08 -13.71 -6.75
CA GLU A 361 8.83 -13.19 -6.17
C GLU A 361 8.50 -13.85 -4.83
N LYS A 362 8.67 -15.18 -4.75
CA LYS A 362 8.51 -15.95 -3.51
C LYS A 362 9.51 -15.47 -2.43
N SER A 363 10.77 -15.27 -2.82
CA SER A 363 11.82 -14.76 -1.93
C SER A 363 11.54 -13.34 -1.42
N VAL A 364 11.12 -12.43 -2.31
CA VAL A 364 10.75 -11.05 -1.95
C VAL A 364 9.64 -11.06 -0.92
N TYR A 365 8.54 -11.79 -1.17
CA TYR A 365 7.44 -11.92 -0.21
C TYR A 365 7.91 -12.46 1.15
N ARG A 366 8.68 -13.56 1.13
CA ARG A 366 9.17 -14.25 2.34
C ARG A 366 10.07 -13.35 3.19
N ARG A 367 10.86 -12.48 2.57
CA ARG A 367 11.79 -11.59 3.29
C ARG A 367 11.13 -10.30 3.79
N LEU A 368 10.18 -9.75 3.04
CA LEU A 368 9.48 -8.52 3.44
C LEU A 368 8.47 -8.76 4.56
N THR A 369 7.81 -9.91 4.58
CA THR A 369 6.69 -10.16 5.50
C THR A 369 7.06 -10.05 6.98
N PRO A 370 8.15 -10.67 7.47
CA PRO A 370 8.57 -10.49 8.86
C PRO A 370 8.85 -9.02 9.20
N VAL A 371 9.48 -8.27 8.29
CA VAL A 371 9.81 -6.85 8.51
C VAL A 371 8.55 -6.00 8.59
N HIS A 372 7.61 -6.23 7.67
CA HIS A 372 6.34 -5.53 7.68
C HIS A 372 5.48 -5.84 8.90
N CYS A 373 5.42 -7.10 9.32
CA CYS A 373 4.73 -7.47 10.55
C CYS A 373 5.41 -6.82 11.77
N PHE A 374 6.74 -6.83 11.85
CA PHE A 374 7.47 -6.16 12.93
C PHE A 374 7.20 -4.64 12.97
N SER A 375 7.30 -3.94 11.86
CA SER A 375 7.02 -2.50 11.79
C SER A 375 5.57 -2.19 12.20
N MET A 376 4.60 -2.96 11.70
CA MET A 376 3.20 -2.83 12.06
C MET A 376 2.99 -3.09 13.56
N HIS A 377 3.54 -4.19 14.08
CA HIS A 377 3.49 -4.54 15.50
C HIS A 377 4.02 -3.41 16.37
N TYR A 378 5.18 -2.85 16.03
CA TYR A 378 5.78 -1.74 16.74
C TYR A 378 4.85 -0.53 16.82
N ILE A 379 4.29 -0.08 15.69
CA ILE A 379 3.35 1.06 15.64
C ILE A 379 2.11 0.81 16.50
N LEU A 380 1.57 -0.40 16.45
CA LEU A 380 0.33 -0.74 17.15
C LEU A 380 0.54 -0.89 18.65
N CYS A 381 1.58 -1.62 19.08
CA CYS A 381 1.86 -1.87 20.50
C CYS A 381 2.27 -0.58 21.24
N HIS A 382 3.06 0.28 20.60
CA HIS A 382 3.44 1.58 21.18
C HIS A 382 2.38 2.67 20.93
N GLN A 383 1.31 2.35 20.22
CA GLN A 383 0.21 3.26 19.89
C GLN A 383 0.67 4.54 19.17
N GLU A 384 1.77 4.47 18.43
CA GLU A 384 2.39 5.59 17.71
C GLU A 384 1.44 6.24 16.71
N TRP A 385 0.51 5.43 16.17
CA TRP A 385 -0.55 5.88 15.28
C TRP A 385 -1.45 6.97 15.88
N ARG A 386 -1.50 7.11 17.20
CA ARG A 386 -2.25 8.18 17.87
C ARG A 386 -1.62 9.56 17.67
N ASN A 387 -0.32 9.60 17.39
CA ASN A 387 0.45 10.82 17.15
C ASN A 387 0.47 11.22 15.66
N PHE A 388 0.02 10.34 14.76
CA PHE A 388 0.04 10.59 13.33
C PHE A 388 -0.80 11.82 12.95
N PRO A 389 -0.33 12.68 12.01
CA PRO A 389 -1.14 13.77 11.51
C PRO A 389 -2.45 13.29 10.88
N LYS A 390 -3.56 13.96 11.22
CA LYS A 390 -4.90 13.61 10.71
C LYS A 390 -5.07 13.86 9.22
N GLU A 391 -4.38 14.86 8.69
CA GLU A 391 -4.35 15.21 7.28
C GLU A 391 -2.94 14.96 6.76
N PRO A 392 -2.73 13.91 5.94
CA PRO A 392 -1.44 13.67 5.31
C PRO A 392 -1.03 14.81 4.40
N GLN A 393 0.28 15.09 4.36
CA GLN A 393 0.83 16.05 3.41
C GLN A 393 1.05 15.34 2.08
N LEU A 394 0.46 15.88 1.02
CA LEU A 394 0.58 15.37 -0.34
C LEU A 394 1.52 16.26 -1.14
N GLY A 395 2.30 15.65 -2.03
CA GLY A 395 3.18 16.33 -2.96
C GLY A 395 3.03 15.78 -4.37
N ILE A 396 3.48 16.57 -5.34
CA ILE A 396 3.63 16.13 -6.74
C ILE A 396 5.11 16.24 -7.09
N GLU A 397 5.73 15.13 -7.45
CA GLU A 397 7.12 15.09 -7.93
C GLU A 397 7.16 15.29 -9.46
N GLY A 398 6.86 16.51 -9.92
CA GLY A 398 6.82 16.85 -11.35
C GLY A 398 8.19 16.85 -12.04
N ASP A 399 8.20 16.67 -13.36
CA ASP A 399 9.37 16.96 -14.19
C ASP A 399 9.64 18.48 -14.23
N PRO A 400 10.88 18.95 -14.47
CA PRO A 400 11.15 20.37 -14.63
C PRO A 400 10.25 21.00 -15.71
N GLY A 401 9.69 22.18 -15.46
CA GLY A 401 8.75 22.82 -16.38
C GLY A 401 7.29 22.41 -16.20
N GLU A 402 6.98 21.22 -15.67
CA GLU A 402 5.59 20.80 -15.44
C GLU A 402 4.93 21.61 -14.33
N LEU A 403 5.71 21.96 -13.30
CA LEU A 403 5.24 22.71 -12.14
C LEU A 403 5.51 24.21 -12.24
N ASP A 404 6.26 24.67 -13.25
CA ASP A 404 6.63 26.08 -13.40
C ASP A 404 5.39 26.96 -13.66
N TYR A 405 4.33 26.41 -14.26
CA TYR A 405 3.03 27.09 -14.40
C TYR A 405 2.23 27.16 -13.09
N PHE A 406 2.62 26.39 -12.08
CA PHE A 406 2.00 26.34 -10.75
C PHE A 406 2.71 27.24 -9.73
N ASP A 407 3.76 27.98 -10.14
CA ASP A 407 4.43 29.01 -9.29
C ASP A 407 3.48 30.13 -8.86
N ASP A 408 2.29 30.22 -9.46
CA ASP A 408 1.16 30.85 -8.81
C ASP A 408 0.65 29.92 -7.70
N ALA A 409 1.43 29.76 -6.63
CA ALA A 409 1.09 28.98 -5.45
C ALA A 409 -0.29 29.35 -4.92
N GLU A 410 -0.77 30.57 -5.21
CA GLU A 410 -2.12 31.02 -4.95
C GLU A 410 -3.18 30.28 -5.77
N ALA A 411 -2.96 30.00 -7.06
CA ALA A 411 -3.85 29.22 -7.92
C ALA A 411 -3.94 27.75 -7.48
N TRP A 412 -2.80 27.11 -7.19
CA TRP A 412 -2.78 25.76 -6.62
C TRP A 412 -3.43 25.74 -5.25
N ASN A 413 -3.07 26.65 -4.34
CA ASN A 413 -3.71 26.76 -3.03
C ASN A 413 -5.22 27.04 -3.16
N LYS A 414 -5.66 27.79 -4.17
CA LYS A 414 -7.08 28.05 -4.45
C LYS A 414 -7.78 26.80 -4.98
N GLN A 415 -7.14 26.04 -5.85
CA GLN A 415 -7.65 24.75 -6.33
C GLN A 415 -7.71 23.74 -5.18
N HIS A 416 -6.66 23.64 -4.37
CA HIS A 416 -6.60 22.81 -3.18
C HIS A 416 -7.63 23.25 -2.12
N LYS A 417 -7.81 24.54 -1.88
CA LYS A 417 -8.90 25.08 -1.02
C LYS A 417 -10.27 24.75 -1.59
N LYS A 418 -10.46 24.84 -2.91
CA LYS A 418 -11.69 24.44 -3.59
C LYS A 418 -11.95 22.94 -3.43
N TRP A 419 -10.92 22.11 -3.55
CA TRP A 419 -10.98 20.67 -3.31
C TRP A 419 -11.31 20.35 -1.85
N LYS A 420 -10.64 20.98 -0.88
CA LYS A 420 -10.96 20.88 0.55
C LYS A 420 -12.40 21.30 0.84
N LYS A 421 -12.91 22.34 0.16
CA LYS A 421 -14.30 22.76 0.24
C LYS A 421 -15.25 21.69 -0.31
N ILE A 422 -14.99 21.16 -1.50
CA ILE A 422 -15.78 20.06 -2.11
C ILE A 422 -15.79 18.83 -1.21
N GLN A 423 -14.66 18.45 -0.63
CA GLN A 423 -14.58 17.34 0.31
C GLN A 423 -15.37 17.62 1.59
N LYS A 424 -15.30 18.84 2.13
CA LYS A 424 -16.07 19.24 3.32
C LYS A 424 -17.56 19.25 3.06
N ASP A 425 -18.00 19.73 1.90
CA ASP A 425 -19.41 19.75 1.51
C ASP A 425 -19.92 18.33 1.26
N ALA A 426 -19.14 17.47 0.57
CA ALA A 426 -19.47 16.06 0.40
C ALA A 426 -19.53 15.28 1.74
N LYS A 427 -18.72 15.65 2.74
CA LYS A 427 -18.80 15.09 4.10
C LYS A 427 -20.14 15.46 4.78
N LYS A 428 -20.63 16.69 4.61
CA LYS A 428 -21.94 17.13 5.15
C LYS A 428 -23.11 16.38 4.52
N ASP A 429 -23.05 16.12 3.22
CA ASP A 429 -24.13 15.40 2.50
C ASP A 429 -24.17 13.90 2.82
N SER A 430 -23.13 13.36 3.45
CA SER A 430 -22.97 11.94 3.75
C SER A 430 -23.23 11.53 5.20
N GLY A 431 -23.38 12.51 6.10
CA GLY A 431 -23.75 12.30 7.50
C GLY A 431 -25.23 12.54 7.71
#